data_AF-A0A7K2Q9N8-F1
#
_entry.id   AF-A0A7K2Q9N8-F1
#
_cell.length_a   1.000
_cell.length_b   1.000
_cell.length_c   1.000
_cell.angle_alpha   90.00
_cell.angle_beta   90.00
_cell.angle_gamma   90.00
#
_symmetry.space_group_name_H-M   'P 1'
#
loop_
_entity.id
_entity.type
_entity.pdbx_description
1 polymer ?
#
loop_
_entity_poly.entity_id
_entity_poly.type
_entity_poly.pdbx_seq_one_letter_code
_entity_poly.pdbx_strand_id
1 'polypeptide(L)' 'RDRREGHAWLFDGSTLWTYDDPQVLRTKTEYIRENGLGGAMFWSLDADTPDGELITAVDRGLHGR' A
#
# COMPACT_ATOMS: atom_id res chain seq x y z
N ARG A 1 3.28 -10.86 -7.17
CA ARG A 1 3.72 -9.44 -7.13
C ARG A 1 4.34 -9.05 -8.46
N ASP A 2 3.97 -7.88 -8.96
CA ASP A 2 4.68 -7.16 -10.03
C ASP A 2 5.63 -6.12 -9.39
N ARG A 3 6.92 -6.19 -9.71
CA ARG A 3 7.93 -5.24 -9.21
C ARG A 3 8.10 -4.01 -10.10
N ARG A 4 7.69 -4.09 -11.38
CA ARG A 4 7.80 -2.99 -12.32
C ARG A 4 6.63 -2.02 -12.15
N GLU A 5 5.43 -2.57 -12.02
CA GLU A 5 4.19 -1.80 -11.95
C GLU A 5 3.70 -1.58 -10.49
N GLY A 6 4.42 -2.09 -9.49
CA GLY A 6 4.24 -1.71 -8.09
C GLY A 6 2.99 -2.27 -7.39
N HIS A 7 2.52 -3.47 -7.72
CA HIS A 7 1.33 -4.07 -7.09
C HIS A 7 1.51 -5.54 -6.66
N ALA A 8 0.81 -5.92 -5.59
CA ALA A 8 0.77 -7.29 -5.09
C ALA A 8 -0.41 -8.07 -5.68
N TRP A 9 -0.22 -9.36 -5.85
CA TRP A 9 -1.25 -10.25 -6.37
C TRP A 9 -1.04 -11.69 -5.90
N LEU A 10 -2.14 -12.44 -5.79
CA LEU A 10 -2.20 -13.86 -5.54
C LEU A 10 -3.07 -14.53 -6.61
N PHE A 11 -2.72 -15.75 -7.01
CA PHE A 11 -3.47 -16.54 -7.97
C PHE A 11 -3.48 -18.00 -7.53
N ASP A 12 -4.67 -18.62 -7.48
CA ASP A 12 -4.84 -20.00 -7.01
C ASP A 12 -5.05 -21.03 -8.15
N GLY A 13 -4.95 -20.60 -9.41
CA GLY A 13 -5.27 -21.42 -10.58
C GLY A 13 -6.64 -21.10 -11.19
N SER A 14 -7.50 -20.37 -10.48
CA SER A 14 -8.85 -20.00 -10.92
C SER A 14 -9.18 -18.53 -10.68
N THR A 15 -8.73 -17.98 -9.56
CA THR A 15 -9.08 -16.65 -9.07
C THR A 15 -7.82 -15.82 -8.89
N LEU A 16 -7.87 -14.58 -9.39
CA LEU A 16 -6.83 -13.59 -9.23
C LEU A 16 -7.28 -12.53 -8.22
N TRP A 17 -6.45 -12.27 -7.23
CA TRP A 17 -6.61 -11.15 -6.31
C TRP A 17 -5.49 -10.15 -6.53
N THR A 18 -5.84 -8.88 -6.61
CA THR A 18 -4.91 -7.75 -6.47
C THR A 18 -5.19 -7.06 -5.15
N TYR A 19 -4.13 -6.62 -4.48
CA TYR A 19 -4.25 -6.00 -3.16
C TYR A 19 -3.03 -5.12 -2.88
N ASP A 20 -3.17 -4.28 -1.86
CA ASP A 20 -2.07 -3.50 -1.30
C ASP A 20 -1.50 -4.22 -0.08
N ASP A 21 -0.18 -4.22 0.04
CA ASP A 21 0.55 -4.64 1.23
C ASP A 21 1.53 -3.53 1.65
N PRO A 22 2.26 -3.67 2.77
CA PRO A 22 3.16 -2.61 3.23
C PRO A 22 4.22 -2.18 2.21
N GLN A 23 4.67 -3.09 1.34
CA GLN A 23 5.66 -2.76 0.32
C GLN A 23 5.06 -1.91 -0.80
N VAL A 24 3.83 -2.22 -1.24
CA VAL A 24 3.11 -1.38 -2.22
C VAL A 24 2.84 0.00 -1.64
N LEU A 25 2.38 0.06 -0.38
CA LEU A 25 2.08 1.33 0.29
C LEU A 25 3.32 2.20 0.46
N ARG A 26 4.48 1.60 0.76
CA ARG A 26 5.76 2.33 0.77
C ARG A 26 6.03 3.03 -0.56
N THR A 27 5.91 2.33 -1.69
CA THR A 27 6.09 2.93 -3.02
C THR A 27 5.07 4.04 -3.30
N LYS A 28 3.79 3.86 -2.94
CA LYS A 28 2.77 4.90 -3.12
C LYS A 28 3.06 6.15 -2.28
N THR A 29 3.52 5.98 -1.05
CA THR A 29 3.89 7.11 -0.17
C THR A 29 5.19 7.81 -0.61
N GLU A 30 6.16 7.06 -1.15
CA GLU A 30 7.35 7.63 -1.79
C GLU A 30 6.93 8.51 -2.97
N TYR A 31 6.05 8.02 -3.85
CA TYR A 31 5.50 8.81 -4.96
C TYR A 31 4.81 10.09 -4.48
N ILE A 32 3.98 10.02 -3.43
CA ILE A 32 3.32 11.19 -2.83
C ILE A 32 4.34 12.24 -2.42
N ARG A 33 5.43 11.83 -1.75
CA ARG A 33 6.48 12.73 -1.28
C ARG A 33 7.31 13.31 -2.40
N GLU A 34 7.72 12.49 -3.36
CA GLU A 34 8.52 12.91 -4.52
C GLU A 34 7.79 13.93 -5.39
N ASN A 35 6.46 13.86 -5.45
CA ASN A 35 5.63 14.77 -6.22
C ASN A 35 5.01 15.91 -5.39
N GLY A 36 5.33 16.01 -4.10
CA GLY A 36 4.81 17.06 -3.22
C GLY A 36 3.27 17.05 -3.08
N LEU A 37 2.65 15.87 -3.13
CA LEU A 37 1.20 15.72 -3.01
C LEU A 37 0.73 15.86 -1.55
N GLY A 38 -0.52 16.25 -1.34
CA GLY A 38 -1.05 16.62 -0.02
C GLY A 38 -1.23 15.49 1.00
N GLY A 39 -1.10 14.22 0.59
CA GLY A 39 -1.25 13.05 1.48
C GLY A 39 -1.82 11.84 0.76
N ALA A 40 -2.18 10.82 1.55
CA ALA A 40 -2.84 9.60 1.07
C ALA A 40 -4.28 9.53 1.58
N MET A 41 -5.19 9.02 0.76
CA MET A 41 -6.51 8.57 1.18
C MET A 41 -6.51 7.05 1.24
N PHE A 42 -7.14 6.48 2.27
CA PHE A 42 -7.23 5.04 2.50
C PHE A 42 -8.68 4.64 2.69
N TRP A 43 -9.09 3.54 2.06
CA TRP A 43 -10.41 2.95 2.20
C TRP A 43 -10.30 1.43 2.35
N SER A 44 -10.74 0.83 3.45
CA SER A 44 -11.25 1.42 4.69
C SER A 44 -10.58 0.78 5.91
N LEU A 45 -10.61 1.47 7.05
CA LEU A 45 -9.89 1.06 8.26
C LEU A 45 -10.31 -0.33 8.77
N ASP A 46 -11.55 -0.75 8.54
CA ASP A 46 -12.08 -2.06 8.90
C ASP A 46 -11.56 -3.21 8.01
N ALA A 47 -10.97 -2.89 6.86
CA ALA A 47 -10.35 -3.84 5.95
C ALA A 47 -8.84 -4.03 6.20
N ASP A 48 -8.28 -3.33 7.19
CA ASP A 48 -6.90 -3.53 7.63
C ASP A 48 -6.80 -4.75 8.57
N THR A 49 -5.57 -5.18 8.81
CA THR A 49 -5.24 -6.16 9.85
C THR A 49 -5.60 -5.63 11.25
N PRO A 50 -5.87 -6.51 12.23
CA PRO A 50 -6.24 -6.08 13.58
C PRO A 50 -5.23 -5.16 14.28
N ASP A 51 -3.96 -5.20 13.88
CA ASP A 51 -2.87 -4.36 14.38
C ASP A 51 -2.59 -3.12 13.50
N GLY A 52 -3.36 -2.90 12.44
CA GLY A 52 -3.26 -1.70 11.60
C GLY A 52 -1.98 -1.65 10.76
N GLU A 53 -1.55 -2.81 10.23
CA GLU A 53 -0.33 -2.94 9.44
C GLU A 53 -0.29 -1.95 8.26
N LEU A 54 -1.39 -1.81 7.52
CA LEU A 54 -1.44 -0.98 6.31
C LEU A 54 -1.46 0.51 6.65
N ILE A 55 -2.28 0.94 7.61
CA ILE A 55 -2.29 2.35 8.02
C ILE A 55 -0.95 2.77 8.64
N THR A 56 -0.30 1.86 9.37
CA THR A 56 1.05 2.09 9.90
C THR A 56 2.08 2.25 8.77
N ALA A 57 1.96 1.46 7.70
CA ALA A 57 2.83 1.60 6.52
C ALA A 57 2.63 2.94 5.81
N VAL A 58 1.38 3.41 5.69
CA VAL A 58 1.07 4.75 5.14
C VAL A 58 1.68 5.84 6.00
N ASP A 59 1.47 5.79 7.33
CA ASP A 59 2.00 6.80 8.26
C ASP A 59 3.53 6.90 8.19
N ARG A 60 4.24 5.77 8.29
CA ARG A 60 5.70 5.73 8.20
C ARG A 60 6.21 6.24 6.86
N GLY A 61 5.56 5.80 5.78
CA GLY A 61 5.90 6.17 4.41
C GLY A 61 5.80 7.68 4.14
N LEU A 62 4.72 8.32 4.60
CA LEU A 62 4.52 9.77 4.46
C LEU A 62 5.51 10.60 5.28
N HIS A 63 5.95 10.10 6.45
CA HIS A 63 6.94 10.77 7.29
C HIS A 63 8.40 10.41 6.95
N GLY A 64 8.62 9.49 6.01
CA GLY A 64 9.94 9.02 5.60
C GLY A 64 10.72 8.29 6.67
N ARG A 65 10.01 7.53 7.52
CA ARG A 65 10.58 6.68 8.56
C ARG A 65 10.54 5.20 8.17
#